data_AF-Q8ABT7-F1
#
_entry.id   AF-Q8ABT7-F1
#
_cell.length_a   1.000
_cell.length_b   1.000
_cell.length_c   1.000
_cell.angle_alpha   90.00
_cell.angle_beta   90.00
_cell.angle_gamma   90.00
#
_symmetry.space_group_name_H-M   'P 1'
#
loop_
_entity.id
_entity.type
_entity.pdbx_description
1 polymer ?
#
loop_
_entity_poly.entity_id
_entity_poly.type
_entity_poly.pdbx_seq_one_letter_code
_entity_poly.pdbx_strand_id
1 'polypeptide(L)'
;MVQYINKLLKQSFFNLNEKWEEKYPIVIKSWQDNWEKLTEYFQFTSDIRRMIYTTNTIEGYHRQIRKVTKNKGVFPNDTTLEKLVYLAYRNIRKKWTMPLANWEAITQQLAIKFGDKFKFL
;
A
#
# COMPACT_ATOMS: atom_id res chain seq x y z
N MET A 1 6.01 -7.38 24.45
CA MET A 1 5.29 -6.45 23.54
C MET A 1 4.75 -7.15 22.28
N VAL A 2 5.58 -7.88 21.51
CA VAL A 2 5.16 -8.56 20.26
C VAL A 2 4.07 -9.62 20.48
N GLN A 3 4.20 -10.48 21.50
CA GLN A 3 3.19 -11.50 21.82
C GLN A 3 1.81 -10.91 22.19
N TYR A 4 1.80 -9.73 22.83
CA TYR A 4 0.57 -9.02 23.18
C TYR A 4 -0.15 -8.47 21.95
N ILE A 5 0.60 -7.88 21.01
CA ILE A 5 0.05 -7.41 19.73
C ILE A 5 -0.55 -8.58 18.95
N ASN A 6 0.15 -9.71 18.84
CA ASN A 6 -0.37 -10.89 18.16
C ASN A 6 -1.66 -11.43 18.79
N LYS A 7 -1.78 -11.39 20.11
CA LYS A 7 -3.02 -11.76 20.82
C LYS A 7 -4.18 -10.84 20.44
N LEU A 8 -3.96 -9.52 20.44
CA LEU A 8 -4.99 -8.53 20.05
C LEU A 8 -5.41 -8.66 18.59
N LEU A 9 -4.46 -8.94 17.68
CA LEU A 9 -4.74 -9.13 16.27
C LEU A 9 -5.61 -10.36 16.03
N LYS A 10 -5.31 -11.49 16.68
CA LYS A 10 -6.14 -12.69 16.61
C LYS A 10 -7.56 -12.45 17.12
N GLN A 11 -7.70 -11.73 18.22
CA GLN A 11 -9.03 -11.38 18.77
C GLN A 11 -9.81 -10.47 17.82
N SER A 12 -9.15 -9.48 17.22
CA SER A 12 -9.77 -8.58 16.24
C SER A 12 -10.19 -9.32 14.97
N PHE A 13 -9.39 -10.30 14.53
CA PHE A 13 -9.71 -11.17 13.41
C PHE A 13 -10.90 -12.09 13.70
N PHE A 14 -11.00 -12.64 14.92
CA PHE A 14 -12.16 -13.42 15.34
C PHE A 14 -13.46 -12.61 15.24
N ASN A 15 -13.48 -11.39 15.76
CA ASN A 15 -14.65 -10.50 15.69
C ASN A 15 -15.01 -10.13 14.24
N LEU A 16 -14.00 -9.97 13.37
CA LEU A 16 -14.21 -9.72 11.95
C LEU A 16 -14.84 -10.95 11.27
N ASN A 17 -14.38 -12.15 11.63
CA ASN A 17 -14.90 -13.41 11.13
C ASN A 17 -16.39 -13.58 11.51
N GLU A 18 -16.70 -13.46 12.80
CA GLU A 18 -18.07 -13.60 13.33
C GLU A 18 -19.08 -12.68 12.61
N LYS A 19 -18.65 -11.48 12.23
CA LYS A 19 -19.53 -10.49 11.59
C LYS A 19 -19.68 -10.65 10.08
N TRP A 20 -18.66 -11.14 9.38
CA TRP A 20 -18.58 -11.04 7.91
C TRP A 20 -18.37 -12.35 7.18
N GLU A 21 -18.08 -13.46 7.87
CA GLU A 21 -17.83 -14.76 7.25
C GLU A 21 -19.02 -15.25 6.43
N GLU A 22 -20.24 -15.11 6.94
CA GLU A 22 -21.45 -15.54 6.24
C GLU A 22 -21.63 -14.80 4.90
N LYS A 23 -21.31 -13.51 4.86
CA LYS A 23 -21.50 -12.67 3.67
C LYS A 23 -20.34 -12.75 2.68
N TYR A 24 -19.11 -12.88 3.18
CA TYR A 24 -17.89 -12.78 2.38
C TYR A 24 -16.88 -13.90 2.71
N PRO A 25 -17.25 -15.18 2.59
CA PRO A 25 -16.41 -16.30 3.03
C PRO A 25 -15.08 -16.37 2.28
N ILE A 26 -15.07 -16.01 0.99
CA ILE A 26 -13.85 -16.00 0.16
C ILE A 26 -12.86 -14.91 0.62
N VAL A 27 -13.38 -13.74 1.05
CA VAL A 27 -12.54 -12.64 1.54
C VAL A 27 -11.90 -13.03 2.86
N ILE A 28 -12.69 -13.59 3.78
CA ILE A 28 -12.18 -14.12 5.06
C ILE A 28 -11.10 -15.16 4.81
N LYS A 29 -11.36 -16.15 3.95
CA LYS A 29 -10.40 -17.21 3.64
C LYS A 29 -9.08 -16.63 3.11
N SER A 30 -9.15 -15.67 2.18
CA SER A 30 -7.95 -14.99 1.67
C SER A 30 -7.15 -14.28 2.77
N TRP A 31 -7.81 -13.70 3.77
CA TRP A 31 -7.15 -13.08 4.92
C TRP A 31 -6.48 -14.12 5.83
N GLN A 32 -7.12 -15.28 6.05
CA GLN A 32 -6.53 -16.40 6.79
C GLN A 32 -5.30 -16.96 6.08
N ASP A 33 -5.42 -17.21 4.78
CA ASP A 33 -4.34 -17.75 3.94
C ASP A 33 -3.14 -16.81 3.88
N ASN A 34 -3.36 -15.49 3.98
CA ASN A 34 -2.30 -14.47 3.93
C ASN A 34 -1.99 -13.84 5.31
N TRP A 35 -2.44 -14.46 6.41
CA TRP A 35 -2.40 -13.88 7.74
C TRP A 35 -1.00 -13.43 8.18
N GLU A 36 0.03 -14.25 7.90
CA GLU A 36 1.41 -13.91 8.27
C GLU A 36 1.90 -12.63 7.59
N LYS A 37 1.61 -12.48 6.29
CA LYS A 37 1.98 -11.29 5.51
C LYS A 37 1.22 -10.05 5.98
N LEU A 38 -0.07 -10.21 6.27
CA LEU A 38 -0.92 -9.12 6.75
C LEU A 38 -0.54 -8.66 8.16
N THR A 39 -0.05 -9.57 9.01
CA THR A 39 0.32 -9.23 10.39
C THR A 39 1.69 -8.57 10.52
N GLU A 40 2.60 -8.79 9.56
CA GLU A 40 3.91 -8.12 9.51
C GLU A 40 3.79 -6.60 9.49
N TYR A 41 2.73 -6.08 8.86
CA TYR A 41 2.39 -4.66 8.86
C TYR A 41 2.27 -4.04 10.27
N PHE A 42 1.85 -4.82 11.28
CA PHE A 42 1.73 -4.32 12.66
C PHE A 42 3.06 -4.24 13.42
N GLN A 43 4.15 -4.72 12.82
CA GLN A 43 5.50 -4.49 13.35
C GLN A 43 5.99 -3.07 13.09
N PHE A 44 5.26 -2.27 12.31
CA PHE A 44 5.57 -0.87 12.05
C PHE A 44 4.83 0.05 13.03
N THR A 45 5.45 1.19 13.34
CA THR A 45 4.87 2.27 14.14
C THR A 45 3.60 2.82 13.49
N SER A 46 2.80 3.58 14.24
CA SER A 46 1.59 4.22 13.71
C SER A 46 1.86 5.13 12.50
N ASP A 47 3.01 5.82 12.47
CA ASP A 47 3.35 6.76 11.41
C ASP A 47 3.70 6.06 10.10
N ILE A 48 4.53 5.02 10.17
CA ILE A 48 4.86 4.18 9.02
C ILE A 48 3.60 3.44 8.53
N ARG A 49 2.78 2.93 9.46
CA ARG A 49 1.51 2.30 9.12
C ARG A 49 0.60 3.24 8.34
N ARG A 50 0.44 4.49 8.80
CA ARG A 50 -0.30 5.54 8.10
C ARG A 50 0.18 5.76 6.68
N MET A 51 1.49 5.85 6.50
CA MET A 51 2.07 5.96 5.16
C MET A 51 1.70 4.78 4.26
N ILE A 52 1.73 3.55 4.77
CA ILE A 52 1.43 2.33 4.01
C ILE A 52 -0.06 2.24 3.64
N TYR A 53 -1.00 2.45 4.58
CA TYR A 53 -2.43 2.30 4.28
C TYR A 53 -3.04 3.50 3.55
N THR A 54 -2.32 4.62 3.41
CA THR A 54 -2.80 5.76 2.65
C THR A 54 -2.70 5.44 1.15
N THR A 55 -3.81 4.98 0.57
CA THR A 55 -3.88 4.54 -0.84
C THR A 55 -4.07 5.70 -1.83
N ASN A 56 -4.33 6.92 -1.35
CA ASN A 56 -4.61 8.11 -2.19
C ASN A 56 -3.61 8.31 -3.34
N THR A 57 -2.31 8.10 -3.09
CA THR A 57 -1.26 8.28 -4.10
C THR A 57 -1.36 7.23 -5.22
N ILE A 58 -1.52 5.96 -4.84
CA ILE A 58 -1.61 4.83 -5.78
C ILE A 58 -2.94 4.86 -6.53
N GLU A 59 -4.05 5.12 -5.84
CA GLU A 59 -5.38 5.27 -6.45
C GLU A 59 -5.42 6.46 -7.41
N GLY A 60 -4.83 7.59 -7.00
CA GLY A 60 -4.68 8.78 -7.84
C GLY A 60 -3.89 8.48 -9.11
N TYR A 61 -2.77 7.77 -8.98
CA TYR A 61 -1.97 7.31 -10.13
C TYR A 61 -2.79 6.40 -11.05
N HIS A 62 -3.41 5.33 -10.52
CA HIS A 62 -4.25 4.41 -11.30
C HIS A 62 -5.42 5.11 -11.98
N ARG A 63 -6.03 6.11 -11.33
CA ARG A 63 -7.09 6.93 -11.94
C ARG A 63 -6.57 7.69 -13.16
N GLN A 64 -5.38 8.29 -13.10
CA GLN A 64 -4.80 8.99 -14.26
C GLN A 64 -4.44 8.03 -15.39
N ILE A 65 -3.88 6.86 -15.07
CA ILE A 65 -3.60 5.82 -16.06
C ILE A 65 -4.89 5.36 -16.75
N ARG A 66 -5.93 5.01 -15.98
CA ARG A 66 -7.25 4.64 -16.53
C ARG A 66 -7.84 5.75 -17.40
N LYS A 67 -7.66 7.03 -17.03
CA LYS A 67 -8.15 8.17 -17.82
C LYS A 67 -7.50 8.22 -19.21
N VAL A 68 -6.18 7.99 -19.32
CA VAL A 68 -5.48 8.05 -20.61
C VAL A 68 -5.68 6.80 -21.47
N THR A 69 -5.99 5.65 -20.86
CA THR A 69 -6.24 4.40 -21.58
C THR A 69 -7.72 4.18 -21.94
N LYS A 70 -8.67 4.78 -21.21
CA LYS A 70 -10.12 4.54 -21.40
C LYS A 70 -10.62 4.69 -22.85
N ASN A 71 -10.06 5.64 -23.59
CA ASN A 71 -10.50 5.94 -24.96
C ASN A 71 -9.67 5.20 -26.04
N LYS A 72 -8.76 4.31 -25.64
CA LYS A 72 -7.92 3.52 -26.56
C LYS A 72 -8.34 2.06 -26.47
N GLY A 73 -9.16 1.63 -27.43
CA GLY A 73 -9.71 0.27 -27.47
C GLY A 73 -8.65 -0.80 -27.72
N VAL A 74 -7.69 -0.54 -28.62
CA VAL A 74 -6.58 -1.45 -28.96
C VAL A 74 -5.29 -0.67 -29.13
N PHE A 75 -4.18 -1.25 -28.69
CA PHE A 75 -2.83 -0.73 -28.93
C PHE A 75 -2.17 -1.55 -30.05
N PRO A 76 -1.48 -0.91 -31.02
CA PRO A 76 -0.81 -1.61 -32.11
C PRO A 76 0.32 -2.55 -31.67
N ASN A 77 0.99 -2.23 -30.55
CA ASN A 77 2.04 -3.03 -29.91
C ASN A 77 2.26 -2.56 -28.46
N ASP A 78 2.99 -3.36 -27.68
CA ASP A 78 3.28 -3.09 -26.27
C ASP A 78 4.08 -1.79 -26.08
N THR A 79 5.03 -1.50 -26.98
CA THR A 79 5.82 -0.25 -26.94
C THR A 79 4.94 1.01 -27.01
N THR A 80 3.81 0.96 -27.73
CA THR A 80 2.88 2.09 -27.81
C THR A 80 2.17 2.31 -26.47
N LEU A 81 1.78 1.22 -25.79
CA LEU A 81 1.21 1.26 -24.45
C LEU A 81 2.23 1.79 -23.44
N GLU A 82 3.46 1.26 -23.45
CA GLU A 82 4.54 1.71 -22.58
C GLU A 82 4.84 3.21 -22.73
N LYS A 83 4.95 3.70 -23.96
CA LYS A 83 5.15 5.13 -24.26
C LYS A 83 4.01 5.97 -23.69
N LEU A 84 2.77 5.53 -23.82
CA LEU A 84 1.61 6.25 -23.27
C LEU A 84 1.67 6.31 -21.74
N VAL A 85 1.93 5.17 -21.08
CA VAL A 85 2.05 5.08 -19.62
C VAL A 85 3.21 5.96 -19.14
N TYR A 86 4.34 5.95 -19.83
CA TYR A 86 5.49 6.81 -19.54
C TYR A 86 5.16 8.30 -19.64
N LEU A 87 4.45 8.71 -20.70
CA LEU A 87 4.01 10.10 -20.87
C LEU A 87 3.03 10.51 -19.76
N ALA A 88 2.11 9.63 -19.37
CA ALA A 88 1.21 9.87 -18.25
C ALA A 88 1.98 10.01 -16.93
N TYR A 89 2.91 9.10 -16.64
CA TYR A 89 3.81 9.18 -15.49
C TYR A 89 4.58 10.49 -15.45
N ARG A 90 5.19 10.92 -16.57
CA ARG A 90 5.93 12.19 -16.67
C ARG A 90 5.05 13.38 -16.30
N ASN A 91 3.79 13.39 -16.71
CA ASN A 91 2.85 14.45 -16.38
C ASN A 91 2.38 14.41 -14.92
N ILE A 92 2.19 13.21 -14.35
CA ILE A 92 1.84 13.02 -12.94
C ILE A 92 3.00 13.49 -12.05
N ARG A 93 4.23 13.06 -12.36
CA ARG A 93 5.45 13.38 -11.62
C ARG A 93 5.66 14.89 -11.47
N LYS A 94 5.35 15.69 -12.51
CA LYS A 94 5.44 17.16 -12.45
C LYS A 94 4.58 17.78 -11.33
N LYS A 95 3.53 17.11 -10.89
CA LYS A 95 2.62 17.56 -9.82
C LYS A 95 3.01 17.03 -8.44
N TRP A 96 3.89 16.03 -8.36
CA TRP A 96 4.36 15.45 -7.10
C TRP A 96 5.53 16.26 -6.55
N THR A 97 5.23 17.49 -6.15
CA THR A 97 6.20 18.43 -5.58
C THR A 97 6.12 18.53 -4.07
N MET A 98 4.99 18.14 -3.47
CA MET A 98 4.82 18.20 -2.02
C MET A 98 5.58 17.07 -1.32
N PRO A 99 6.31 17.37 -0.23
CA PRO A 99 6.96 16.35 0.58
C PRO A 99 5.90 15.48 1.30
N LEU A 100 6.31 14.27 1.67
CA LEU A 100 5.49 13.39 2.50
C LEU A 100 5.33 14.01 3.90
N ALA A 101 4.11 14.03 4.42
CA ALA A 101 3.85 14.51 5.77
C ALA A 101 4.59 13.64 6.79
N ASN A 102 5.20 14.28 7.79
CA ASN A 102 5.97 13.63 8.87
C ASN A 102 7.12 12.75 8.38
N TRP A 103 7.69 13.04 7.20
CA TRP A 103 8.76 12.23 6.61
C TRP A 103 9.98 12.11 7.54
N GLU A 104 10.38 13.17 8.22
CA GLU A 104 11.54 13.16 9.13
C GLU A 104 11.39 12.17 10.29
N ALA A 105 10.20 12.11 10.91
CA ALA A 105 9.94 11.14 11.98
C ALA A 105 9.89 9.71 11.44
N ILE A 106 9.30 9.53 10.25
CA ILE A 106 9.23 8.23 9.58
C ILE A 106 10.63 7.72 9.22
N THR A 107 11.51 8.57 8.68
CA THR A 107 12.89 8.16 8.31
C THR A 107 13.70 7.76 9.53
N GLN A 108 13.57 8.46 10.65
CA GLN A 108 14.23 8.06 11.91
C GLN A 108 13.75 6.69 12.39
N GLN A 109 12.43 6.45 12.38
CA GLN A 109 11.87 5.15 12.78
C GLN A 109 12.30 4.01 11.82
N LEU A 110 12.38 4.29 10.52
CA LEU A 110 12.92 3.36 9.53
C LEU A 110 14.41 3.07 9.75
N ALA A 111 15.21 4.11 10.05
CA ALA A 111 16.62 3.96 10.37
C ALA A 111 16.84 3.07 11.60
N ILE A 112 16.04 3.27 12.66
CA ILE A 112 16.10 2.41 13.86
C ILE A 112 15.71 0.97 13.52
N LYS A 113 14.66 0.77 12.72
CA LYS A 113 14.15 -0.58 12.40
C LYS A 113 15.08 -1.36 11.47
N PHE A 114 15.71 -0.69 10.51
CA PHE A 114 16.49 -1.33 9.46
C PHE A 114 18.02 -1.17 9.61
N GLY A 115 18.47 -0.35 10.57
CA GLY A 115 19.88 -0.14 10.89
C GLY A 115 20.70 0.23 9.66
N ASP A 116 21.81 -0.48 9.46
CA ASP A 116 22.77 -0.24 8.38
C ASP A 116 22.20 -0.39 6.96
N LYS A 117 21.02 -1.03 6.82
CA LYS A 117 20.34 -1.15 5.52
C LYS A 117 19.66 0.15 5.09
N PHE A 118 19.39 1.06 6.02
CA PHE A 118 18.73 2.33 5.75
C PHE A 118 19.75 3.47 5.88
N LYS A 119 20.29 3.90 4.74
CA LYS A 119 21.17 5.06 4.67
C LYS A 119 20.35 6.31 4.44
N PHE A 120 20.60 7.35 5.23
CA PHE A 120 20.12 8.68 4.90
C PHE A 120 20.77 9.09 3.57
N LEU A 121 19.93 9.39 2.56
CA LEU A 121 20.35 9.90 1.26
C LEU A 121 20.89 11.33 1.38
#